data_AF-A0A814QFX8-F1
#
_entry.id   AF-A0A814QFX8-F1
#
_cell.length_a   1.000
_cell.length_b   1.000
_cell.length_c   1.000
_cell.angle_alpha   90.00
_cell.angle_beta   90.00
_cell.angle_gamma   90.00
#
_symmetry.space_group_name_H-M   'P 1'
#
loop_
_entity.id
_entity.type
_entity.pdbx_description
1 polymer ?
#
loop_
_entity_poly.entity_id
_entity_poly.type
_entity_poly.pdbx_seq_one_letter_code
_entity_poly.pdbx_strand_id
1 'polypeptide(L)'
;KFGKHDHEKRALTTRAPSPIRDDVKTYVAAGLSETQIRRAVTIDHPQWAAQKQVRSLVGYYRTKDHPSSFSLSDLRDWCIERSQTPAHTPTESDTPFVPYFKLNDITEMFVFITTRRLLSTASLSVYLQVDGTYKLNWNNFPVLVCGTSDAQRHFHPFGIALVHSDESTACYVDLFKALKWSIPLVTNEAYYIHFLMADGSKAITKAQQQEFPCIRRLMCWAHVIRRCRAHKKMVPDDKWPQIESDICSIQLCCNDFIFDEASKLLLKKWQSDTSLDTFRMYFQSEWIDALPYWYEGSALRYPMTNNGLESLNGKIKKHYTLRSKLPLAGFLSTGCQMISDWSLKLHNCVFSLEPIVSKDLELFASKWSTSISKSMIPLPWNVYEQVVPTIHAQLGVQQCIDMYQHCQFNTFDNYRRWYESAHIVSVQQMYCTCRYFCKEYICKHLVGLKILYGIHKLPNDRLPLGKKPRGRPKKTSLALLF
;
A
#
# COMPACT_ATOMS: atom_id res chain seq x y z
N LYS A 1 20.59 43.01 55.58
CA LYS A 1 20.09 42.75 54.21
C LYS A 1 19.45 41.37 54.20
N PHE A 2 18.16 41.29 54.52
CA PHE A 2 17.38 40.05 54.46
C PHE A 2 17.00 39.82 52.99
N GLY A 3 17.50 38.73 52.41
CA GLY A 3 17.13 38.30 51.07
C GLY A 3 15.70 37.79 51.07
N LYS A 4 14.84 38.45 50.31
CA LYS A 4 13.51 37.95 49.94
C LYS A 4 13.70 36.61 49.22
N HIS A 5 13.23 35.53 49.82
CA HIS A 5 13.00 34.29 49.10
C HIS A 5 11.75 34.46 48.24
N ASP A 6 11.95 34.44 46.93
CA ASP A 6 10.91 34.37 45.92
C ASP A 6 10.01 33.16 46.16
N HIS A 7 8.76 33.44 46.49
CA HIS A 7 7.66 32.47 46.47
C HIS A 7 7.18 32.23 45.03
N GLU A 8 8.06 31.87 44.09
CA GLU A 8 7.67 31.54 42.72
C GLU A 8 8.47 30.38 42.13
N LYS A 9 8.40 29.21 42.75
CA LYS A 9 8.54 27.93 42.03
C LYS A 9 7.48 26.95 42.52
N ARG A 10 6.22 27.26 42.19
CA ARG A 10 5.13 26.29 42.29
C ARG A 10 5.50 25.13 41.36
N ALA A 11 5.75 23.97 41.94
CA ALA A 11 6.00 22.74 41.21
C ALA A 11 4.90 22.55 40.15
N LEU A 12 5.29 22.52 38.87
CA LEU A 12 4.41 22.10 37.78
C LEU A 12 3.95 20.69 38.10
N THR A 13 2.74 20.56 38.64
CA THR A 13 2.10 19.27 38.86
C THR A 13 2.06 18.55 37.53
N THR A 14 2.48 17.28 37.50
CA THR A 14 2.40 16.40 36.33
C THR A 14 0.99 16.22 35.77
N ARG A 15 -0.03 16.73 36.48
CA ARG A 15 -1.45 16.66 36.15
C ARG A 15 -1.94 17.99 35.61
N ALA A 16 -2.70 17.94 34.51
CA ALA A 16 -3.28 19.11 33.87
C ALA A 16 -4.25 19.87 34.79
N PRO A 17 -4.26 21.21 34.76
CA PRO A 17 -5.30 22.02 35.40
C PRO A 17 -6.71 21.59 34.98
N SER A 18 -7.72 21.82 35.84
CA SER A 18 -9.12 21.46 35.52
C SER A 18 -9.63 22.05 34.20
N PRO A 19 -9.44 23.36 33.91
CA PRO A 19 -9.98 23.96 32.69
C PRO A 19 -9.51 23.24 31.41
N ILE A 20 -8.21 22.94 31.32
CA ILE A 20 -7.63 22.20 30.19
C ILE A 20 -8.20 20.78 30.09
N ARG A 21 -8.46 20.13 31.22
CA ARG A 21 -9.07 18.80 31.28
C ARG A 21 -10.50 18.81 30.80
N ASP A 22 -11.26 19.82 31.20
CA ASP A 22 -12.67 20.00 30.84
C ASP A 22 -12.81 20.34 29.35
N ASP A 23 -11.91 21.18 28.81
CA ASP A 23 -11.85 21.50 27.38
C ASP A 23 -11.48 20.26 26.55
N VAL A 24 -10.39 19.55 26.92
CA VAL A 24 -9.99 18.33 26.21
C VAL A 24 -11.10 17.28 26.28
N LYS A 25 -11.77 17.12 27.42
CA LYS A 25 -12.91 16.21 27.56
C LYS A 25 -14.04 16.61 26.60
N THR A 26 -14.39 17.89 26.54
CA THR A 26 -15.41 18.43 25.64
C THR A 26 -15.05 18.19 24.17
N TYR A 27 -13.80 18.47 23.79
CA TYR A 27 -13.34 18.25 22.42
C TYR A 27 -13.31 16.77 22.03
N VAL A 28 -12.95 15.87 22.97
CA VAL A 28 -13.04 14.42 22.74
C VAL A 28 -14.50 13.98 22.58
N ALA A 29 -15.41 14.48 23.41
CA ALA A 29 -16.84 14.17 23.32
C ALA A 29 -17.47 14.69 22.02
N ALA A 30 -17.01 15.83 21.51
CA ALA A 30 -17.39 16.38 20.21
C ALA A 30 -16.72 15.66 19.02
N GLY A 31 -15.92 14.61 19.28
CA GLY A 31 -15.33 13.79 18.22
C GLY A 31 -14.18 14.47 17.46
N LEU A 32 -13.46 15.43 18.06
CA LEU A 32 -12.34 16.08 17.39
C LEU A 32 -11.11 15.14 17.31
N SER A 33 -10.34 15.26 16.23
CA SER A 33 -9.05 14.54 16.08
C SER A 33 -7.99 15.08 17.05
N GLU A 34 -6.99 14.27 17.41
CA GLU A 34 -5.90 14.70 18.30
C GLU A 34 -5.17 15.96 17.79
N THR A 35 -5.08 16.12 16.47
CA THR A 35 -4.47 17.32 15.88
C THR A 35 -5.36 18.55 16.02
N GLN A 36 -6.68 18.42 15.87
CA GLN A 36 -7.64 19.51 16.10
C GLN A 36 -7.67 19.89 17.59
N ILE A 37 -7.74 18.91 18.48
CA ILE A 37 -7.69 19.12 19.94
C ILE A 37 -6.39 19.84 20.31
N ARG A 38 -5.25 19.39 19.79
CA ARG A 38 -3.98 20.05 20.05
C ARG A 38 -3.98 21.50 19.56
N ARG A 39 -4.51 21.78 18.36
CA ARG A 39 -4.61 23.15 17.86
C ARG A 39 -5.46 24.03 18.78
N ALA A 40 -6.63 23.54 19.19
CA ALA A 40 -7.50 24.25 20.12
C ALA A 40 -6.81 24.51 21.46
N VAL A 41 -6.23 23.47 22.08
CA VAL A 41 -5.49 23.60 23.35
C VAL A 41 -4.28 24.54 23.21
N THR A 42 -3.59 24.57 22.06
CA THR A 42 -2.49 25.52 21.85
C THR A 42 -2.97 26.97 21.79
N ILE A 43 -4.17 27.21 21.25
CA ILE A 43 -4.77 28.56 21.17
C ILE A 43 -5.23 29.00 22.56
N ASP A 44 -5.97 28.13 23.25
CA ASP A 44 -6.65 28.47 24.50
C ASP A 44 -5.70 28.38 25.72
N HIS A 45 -4.71 27.48 25.67
CA HIS A 45 -3.80 27.16 26.77
C HIS A 45 -2.36 26.91 26.30
N PRO A 46 -1.66 27.93 25.75
CA PRO A 46 -0.32 27.78 25.14
C PRO A 46 0.73 27.15 26.06
N GLN A 47 0.61 27.36 27.38
CA GLN A 47 1.46 26.77 28.43
C GLN A 47 1.34 25.24 28.56
N TRP A 48 0.30 24.62 27.97
CA TRP A 48 0.04 23.18 27.99
C TRP A 48 -0.03 22.56 26.58
N ALA A 49 0.46 23.27 25.56
CA ALA A 49 0.51 22.85 24.17
C ALA A 49 1.51 21.73 23.86
N ALA A 50 2.27 21.25 24.85
CA ALA A 50 3.27 20.22 24.62
C ALA A 50 2.59 18.92 24.13
N GLN A 51 3.01 18.46 22.95
CA GLN A 51 2.36 17.35 22.25
C GLN A 51 2.17 16.10 23.12
N LYS A 52 3.14 15.80 23.99
CA LYS A 52 3.08 14.63 24.89
C LYS A 52 1.97 14.76 25.94
N GLN A 53 1.73 15.96 26.47
CA GLN A 53 0.74 16.22 27.51
C GLN A 53 -0.69 16.14 26.96
N VAL A 54 -0.97 16.85 25.86
CA VAL A 54 -2.28 16.82 25.19
C VAL A 54 -2.63 15.41 24.75
N ARG A 55 -1.69 14.71 24.11
CA ARG A 55 -1.89 13.34 23.66
C ARG A 55 -2.22 12.37 24.80
N SER A 56 -1.56 12.53 25.96
CA SER A 56 -1.83 11.72 27.14
C SER A 56 -3.24 11.96 27.70
N LEU A 57 -3.70 13.22 27.72
CA LEU A 57 -5.05 13.57 28.17
C LEU A 57 -6.13 13.04 27.20
N VAL A 58 -5.93 13.24 25.89
CA VAL A 58 -6.84 12.70 24.87
C VAL A 58 -6.96 11.18 25.00
N GLY A 59 -5.83 10.48 25.15
CA GLY A 59 -5.81 9.04 25.39
C GLY A 59 -6.59 8.64 26.65
N TYR A 60 -6.42 9.38 27.75
CA TYR A 60 -7.14 9.14 29.00
C TYR A 60 -8.66 9.24 28.82
N TYR A 61 -9.16 10.34 28.26
CA TYR A 61 -10.62 10.54 28.09
C TYR A 61 -11.24 9.57 27.08
N ARG A 62 -10.54 9.24 25.99
CA ARG A 62 -10.95 8.18 25.05
C ARG A 62 -11.06 6.78 25.67
N THR A 63 -10.43 6.56 26.82
CA THR A 63 -10.51 5.27 27.53
C THR A 63 -11.49 5.27 28.71
N LYS A 64 -11.81 6.44 29.28
CA LYS A 64 -12.54 6.54 30.54
C LYS A 64 -14.04 6.77 30.39
N ASP A 65 -14.47 7.48 29.34
CA ASP A 65 -15.87 7.92 29.19
C ASP A 65 -16.76 6.93 28.40
N HIS A 66 -16.35 5.66 28.30
CA HIS A 66 -17.16 4.62 27.66
C HIS A 66 -17.65 3.62 28.71
N PRO A 67 -18.88 3.08 28.54
CA PRO A 67 -19.41 2.09 29.47
C PRO A 67 -18.46 0.90 29.57
N SER A 68 -18.22 0.44 30.80
CA SER A 68 -17.36 -0.69 31.11
C SER A 68 -17.92 -2.01 30.56
N SER A 69 -19.23 -2.08 30.31
CA SER A 69 -19.92 -3.18 29.63
C SER A 69 -20.50 -2.71 28.29
N PHE A 70 -20.11 -3.36 27.20
CA PHE A 70 -20.72 -3.23 25.87
C PHE A 70 -21.00 -4.63 25.36
N SER A 71 -22.27 -5.03 25.39
CA SER A 71 -22.72 -6.39 25.10
C SER A 71 -22.83 -6.65 23.59
N LEU A 72 -23.03 -7.92 23.23
CA LEU A 72 -23.33 -8.29 21.85
C LEU A 72 -24.69 -7.70 21.38
N SER A 73 -25.65 -7.52 22.31
CA SER A 73 -26.93 -6.86 21.99
C SER A 73 -26.72 -5.39 21.68
N ASP A 74 -25.93 -4.69 22.51
CA ASP A 74 -25.60 -3.28 22.28
C ASP A 74 -24.89 -3.09 20.93
N LEU A 75 -23.98 -4.00 20.57
CA LEU A 75 -23.32 -4.00 19.27
C LEU A 75 -24.33 -4.21 18.12
N ARG A 76 -25.30 -5.11 18.31
CA ARG A 76 -26.33 -5.40 17.30
C ARG A 76 -27.22 -4.19 17.08
N ASP A 77 -27.71 -3.58 18.15
CA ASP A 77 -28.55 -2.38 18.08
C ASP A 77 -27.78 -1.22 17.43
N TRP A 78 -26.52 -1.04 17.81
CA TRP A 78 -25.63 -0.04 17.19
C TRP A 78 -25.47 -0.24 15.68
N CYS A 79 -25.38 -1.49 15.21
CA CYS A 79 -25.29 -1.82 13.78
C CYS A 79 -26.62 -1.58 13.07
N ILE A 80 -27.75 -1.99 13.65
CA ILE A 80 -29.09 -1.81 13.08
C ILE A 80 -29.39 -0.31 12.87
N GLU A 81 -29.12 0.52 13.87
CA GLU A 81 -29.27 1.98 13.79
C GLU A 81 -28.48 2.62 12.65
N ARG A 82 -27.39 1.97 12.23
CA ARG A 82 -26.46 2.48 11.19
C ARG A 82 -26.51 1.65 9.91
N SER A 83 -27.50 0.78 9.74
CA SER A 83 -27.61 -0.10 8.57
C SER A 83 -28.17 0.61 7.34
N GLN A 84 -28.89 1.72 7.54
CA GLN A 84 -29.45 2.49 6.44
C GLN A 84 -28.35 3.10 5.58
N THR A 85 -28.49 2.94 4.27
CA THR A 85 -27.53 3.50 3.31
C THR A 85 -27.74 5.02 3.23
N PRO A 86 -26.71 5.85 3.47
CA PRO A 86 -26.82 7.29 3.37
C PRO A 86 -27.27 7.76 1.98
N ALA A 87 -27.97 8.89 1.90
CA ALA A 87 -28.42 9.43 0.62
C ALA A 87 -27.22 9.83 -0.26
N HIS A 88 -27.41 9.81 -1.57
CA HIS A 88 -26.38 10.24 -2.51
C HIS A 88 -26.34 11.77 -2.61
N THR A 89 -25.88 12.43 -1.54
CA THR A 89 -25.70 13.88 -1.49
C THR A 89 -24.26 14.22 -1.06
N PRO A 90 -23.73 15.40 -1.42
CA PRO A 90 -22.38 15.81 -1.01
C PRO A 90 -22.15 15.81 0.50
N THR A 91 -23.20 16.05 1.29
CA THR A 91 -23.15 16.11 2.76
C THR A 91 -23.26 14.74 3.42
N GLU A 92 -23.99 13.79 2.83
CA GLU A 92 -24.22 12.47 3.43
C GLU A 92 -23.32 11.36 2.86
N SER A 93 -22.68 11.58 1.71
CA SER A 93 -21.81 10.57 1.09
C SER A 93 -20.58 10.22 1.94
N ASP A 94 -20.24 11.08 2.89
CA ASP A 94 -19.12 10.95 3.83
C ASP A 94 -19.58 10.49 5.23
N THR A 95 -20.87 10.19 5.41
CA THR A 95 -21.45 9.66 6.65
C THR A 95 -21.16 8.16 6.78
N PRO A 96 -20.51 7.73 7.88
CA PRO A 96 -20.25 6.32 8.13
C PRO A 96 -21.54 5.53 8.37
N PHE A 97 -21.61 4.32 7.83
CA PHE A 97 -22.71 3.39 8.01
C PHE A 97 -22.21 1.93 7.98
N VAL A 98 -23.10 0.98 8.27
CA VAL A 98 -22.84 -0.45 8.43
C VAL A 98 -23.67 -1.26 7.42
N PRO A 99 -23.23 -1.39 6.16
CA PRO A 99 -24.01 -2.10 5.13
C PRO A 99 -24.07 -3.62 5.33
N TYR A 100 -23.16 -4.20 6.12
CA TYR A 100 -23.10 -5.64 6.36
C TYR A 100 -22.56 -5.94 7.76
N PHE A 101 -23.28 -6.76 8.50
CA PHE A 101 -22.85 -7.28 9.79
C PHE A 101 -23.43 -8.68 10.04
N LYS A 102 -22.69 -9.50 10.79
CA LYS A 102 -23.12 -10.82 11.28
C LYS A 102 -22.85 -10.85 12.77
N LEU A 103 -23.89 -11.10 13.56
CA LEU A 103 -23.84 -11.03 15.03
C LEU A 103 -24.76 -12.10 15.62
N ASN A 104 -24.62 -13.36 15.20
CA ASN A 104 -25.43 -14.46 15.74
C ASN A 104 -24.97 -14.82 17.14
N ASP A 105 -23.66 -15.02 17.29
CA ASP A 105 -22.94 -15.19 18.56
C ASP A 105 -21.59 -14.46 18.50
N ILE A 106 -20.79 -14.55 19.56
CA ILE A 106 -19.49 -13.88 19.62
C ILE A 106 -18.47 -14.44 18.62
N THR A 107 -18.57 -15.73 18.29
CA THR A 107 -17.66 -16.43 17.37
C THR A 107 -17.95 -16.10 15.91
N GLU A 108 -19.17 -15.68 15.61
CA GLU A 108 -19.59 -15.20 14.28
C GLU A 108 -19.64 -13.66 14.19
N MET A 109 -18.93 -12.95 15.06
CA MET A 109 -18.93 -11.48 15.09
C MET A 109 -18.20 -10.91 13.87
N PHE A 110 -18.94 -10.18 13.03
CA PHE A 110 -18.42 -9.41 11.89
C PHE A 110 -19.20 -8.09 11.75
N VAL A 111 -18.51 -6.96 11.66
CA VAL A 111 -19.13 -5.63 11.44
C VAL A 111 -18.29 -4.83 10.46
N PHE A 112 -18.82 -4.53 9.27
CA PHE A 112 -18.14 -3.72 8.26
C PHE A 112 -18.63 -2.27 8.29
N ILE A 113 -17.71 -1.32 8.50
CA ILE A 113 -17.99 0.11 8.59
C ILE A 113 -17.35 0.81 7.39
N THR A 114 -18.14 1.62 6.67
CA THR A 114 -17.72 2.31 5.44
C THR A 114 -18.55 3.58 5.19
N THR A 115 -18.33 4.26 4.06
CA THR A 115 -19.12 5.39 3.54
C THR A 115 -19.46 5.15 2.07
N ARG A 116 -20.50 5.83 1.57
CA ARG A 116 -20.89 5.78 0.15
C ARG A 116 -19.71 6.14 -0.76
N ARG A 117 -18.94 7.17 -0.42
CA ARG A 117 -17.81 7.62 -1.23
C ARG A 117 -16.64 6.62 -1.28
N LEU A 118 -16.30 5.97 -0.16
CA LEU A 118 -15.25 4.95 -0.15
C LEU A 118 -15.65 3.74 -1.00
N LEU A 119 -16.90 3.30 -0.91
CA LEU A 119 -17.44 2.23 -1.76
C LEU A 119 -17.54 2.62 -3.24
N SER A 120 -17.90 3.87 -3.55
CA SER A 120 -17.89 4.38 -4.93
C SER A 120 -16.48 4.48 -5.51
N THR A 121 -15.47 4.68 -4.67
CA THR A 121 -14.07 4.63 -5.08
C THR A 121 -13.62 3.18 -5.32
N ALA A 122 -14.18 2.23 -4.58
CA ALA A 122 -13.89 0.82 -4.75
C ALA A 122 -14.30 0.27 -6.13
N SER A 123 -15.39 0.75 -6.71
CA SER A 123 -15.84 0.31 -8.05
C SER A 123 -14.93 0.78 -9.20
N LEU A 124 -14.00 1.71 -8.94
CA LEU A 124 -13.05 2.20 -9.94
C LEU A 124 -11.85 1.27 -10.16
N SER A 125 -11.72 0.20 -9.37
CA SER A 125 -10.54 -0.66 -9.37
C SER A 125 -10.90 -2.15 -9.37
N VAL A 126 -10.13 -2.92 -10.12
CA VAL A 126 -10.20 -4.40 -10.12
C VAL A 126 -9.09 -5.03 -9.24
N TYR A 127 -8.43 -4.22 -8.40
CA TYR A 127 -7.34 -4.65 -7.54
C TYR A 127 -7.71 -4.44 -6.08
N LEU A 128 -7.75 -5.51 -5.30
CA LEU A 128 -8.10 -5.49 -3.88
C LEU A 128 -6.87 -5.77 -3.02
N GLN A 129 -6.71 -5.00 -1.95
CA GLN A 129 -5.71 -5.20 -0.92
C GLN A 129 -6.39 -5.46 0.41
N VAL A 130 -5.90 -6.44 1.16
CA VAL A 130 -6.44 -6.79 2.49
C VAL A 130 -5.29 -7.04 3.47
N ASP A 131 -5.49 -6.64 4.73
CA ASP A 131 -4.61 -6.96 5.85
C ASP A 131 -5.38 -6.92 7.18
N GLY A 132 -4.92 -7.70 8.16
CA GLY A 132 -5.40 -7.62 9.53
C GLY A 132 -4.61 -6.63 10.38
N THR A 133 -5.27 -5.92 11.30
CA THR A 133 -4.61 -5.09 12.31
C THR A 133 -5.14 -5.35 13.70
N TYR A 134 -4.22 -5.44 14.66
CA TYR A 134 -4.50 -5.86 16.04
C TYR A 134 -4.21 -4.77 17.07
N LYS A 135 -4.58 -5.05 18.33
CA LYS A 135 -4.30 -4.20 19.50
C LYS A 135 -4.97 -2.82 19.41
N LEU A 136 -6.20 -2.77 18.89
CA LEU A 136 -6.98 -1.55 18.76
C LEU A 136 -8.09 -1.42 19.82
N ASN A 137 -8.66 -2.54 20.25
CA ASN A 137 -9.69 -2.60 21.28
C ASN A 137 -9.29 -3.51 22.46
N TRP A 138 -9.93 -3.35 23.62
CA TRP A 138 -9.63 -4.08 24.86
C TRP A 138 -9.78 -5.60 24.72
N ASN A 139 -10.76 -6.03 23.93
CA ASN A 139 -11.04 -7.44 23.66
C ASN A 139 -10.02 -8.09 22.70
N ASN A 140 -9.12 -7.32 22.09
CA ASN A 140 -8.18 -7.75 21.06
C ASN A 140 -8.85 -8.31 19.79
N PHE A 141 -10.10 -7.94 19.52
CA PHE A 141 -10.75 -8.28 18.27
C PHE A 141 -9.95 -7.69 17.10
N PRO A 142 -9.53 -8.52 16.12
CA PRO A 142 -8.88 -8.06 14.91
C PRO A 142 -9.77 -7.08 14.16
N VAL A 143 -9.12 -6.18 13.44
CA VAL A 143 -9.78 -5.26 12.52
C VAL A 143 -9.18 -5.52 11.15
N LEU A 144 -9.98 -6.02 10.22
CA LEU A 144 -9.56 -6.18 8.84
C LEU A 144 -9.67 -4.82 8.16
N VAL A 145 -8.66 -4.48 7.37
CA VAL A 145 -8.64 -3.28 6.54
C VAL A 145 -8.57 -3.72 5.10
N CYS A 146 -9.40 -3.11 4.26
CA CYS A 146 -9.40 -3.37 2.82
C CYS A 146 -9.35 -2.06 2.04
N GLY A 147 -8.87 -2.14 0.81
CA GLY A 147 -8.76 -0.99 -0.08
C GLY A 147 -8.07 -1.33 -1.38
N THR A 148 -7.66 -0.31 -2.11
CA THR A 148 -6.93 -0.44 -3.37
C THR A 148 -5.84 0.62 -3.48
N SER A 149 -4.97 0.50 -4.47
CA SER A 149 -4.01 1.54 -4.83
C SER A 149 -4.32 2.06 -6.22
N ASP A 150 -4.25 3.38 -6.38
CA ASP A 150 -4.47 4.03 -7.67
C ASP A 150 -3.21 4.02 -8.55
N ALA A 151 -3.30 4.61 -9.75
CA ALA A 151 -2.19 4.68 -10.69
C ALA A 151 -1.03 5.61 -10.25
N GLN A 152 -1.22 6.41 -9.19
CA GLN A 152 -0.15 7.13 -8.51
C GLN A 152 0.42 6.36 -7.31
N ARG A 153 -0.08 5.14 -7.06
CA ARG A 153 0.26 4.26 -5.93
C ARG A 153 -0.16 4.83 -4.58
N HIS A 154 -1.17 5.70 -4.57
CA HIS A 154 -1.82 6.11 -3.34
C HIS A 154 -2.84 5.06 -2.92
N PHE A 155 -2.79 4.68 -1.64
CA PHE A 155 -3.75 3.74 -1.07
C PHE A 155 -5.06 4.42 -0.70
N HIS A 156 -6.16 3.82 -1.12
CA HIS A 156 -7.54 4.25 -0.92
C HIS A 156 -8.30 3.16 -0.17
N PRO A 157 -8.62 3.35 1.13
CA PRO A 157 -9.35 2.36 1.91
C PRO A 157 -10.81 2.26 1.46
N PHE A 158 -11.41 1.07 1.59
CA PHE A 158 -12.84 0.87 1.38
C PHE A 158 -13.61 0.90 2.69
N GLY A 159 -12.96 0.54 3.79
CA GLY A 159 -13.58 0.45 5.10
C GLY A 159 -12.75 -0.38 6.06
N ILE A 160 -13.34 -0.65 7.23
CA ILE A 160 -12.78 -1.57 8.22
C ILE A 160 -13.84 -2.61 8.60
N ALA A 161 -13.42 -3.84 8.87
CA ALA A 161 -14.26 -4.85 9.45
C ALA A 161 -13.76 -5.26 10.84
N LEU A 162 -14.58 -5.09 11.87
CA LEU A 162 -14.31 -5.67 13.19
C LEU A 162 -14.73 -7.14 13.16
N VAL A 163 -13.82 -8.04 13.54
CA VAL A 163 -14.07 -9.48 13.51
C VAL A 163 -13.71 -10.17 14.82
N HIS A 164 -14.24 -11.37 15.03
CA HIS A 164 -13.87 -12.20 16.17
C HIS A 164 -12.37 -12.61 16.17
N SER A 165 -11.86 -13.01 17.34
CA SER A 165 -10.43 -13.06 17.67
C SER A 165 -9.55 -14.01 16.87
N ASP A 166 -10.12 -14.91 16.07
CA ASP A 166 -9.40 -15.97 15.37
C ASP A 166 -8.94 -15.61 13.95
N GLU A 167 -9.33 -14.43 13.41
CA GLU A 167 -8.98 -13.96 12.05
C GLU A 167 -8.97 -15.09 11.01
N SER A 168 -10.05 -15.87 11.01
CA SER A 168 -10.13 -17.13 10.28
C SER A 168 -10.54 -16.92 8.82
N THR A 169 -10.59 -18.03 8.06
CA THR A 169 -11.12 -18.02 6.70
C THR A 169 -12.53 -17.42 6.65
N ALA A 170 -13.38 -17.70 7.65
CA ALA A 170 -14.73 -17.17 7.72
C ALA A 170 -14.77 -15.63 7.79
N CYS A 171 -13.86 -15.02 8.57
CA CYS A 171 -13.76 -13.57 8.67
C CYS A 171 -13.48 -12.91 7.31
N TYR A 172 -12.60 -13.51 6.51
CA TYR A 172 -12.28 -13.01 5.17
C TYR A 172 -13.38 -13.31 4.14
N VAL A 173 -14.08 -14.43 4.27
CA VAL A 173 -15.29 -14.72 3.47
C VAL A 173 -16.36 -13.66 3.73
N ASP A 174 -16.63 -13.33 4.99
CA ASP A 174 -17.59 -12.28 5.34
C ASP A 174 -17.15 -10.90 4.84
N LEU A 175 -15.84 -10.59 4.88
CA LEU A 175 -15.31 -9.37 4.26
C LEU A 175 -15.58 -9.30 2.76
N PHE A 176 -15.34 -10.39 2.04
CA PHE A 176 -15.57 -10.46 0.60
C PHE A 176 -17.06 -10.39 0.25
N LYS A 177 -17.92 -11.04 1.02
CA LYS A 177 -19.39 -10.92 0.91
C LYS A 177 -19.86 -9.49 1.19
N ALA A 178 -19.33 -8.85 2.24
CA ALA A 178 -19.62 -7.48 2.56
C ALA A 178 -19.28 -6.54 1.39
N LEU A 179 -18.12 -6.72 0.74
CA LEU A 179 -17.74 -5.91 -0.43
C LEU A 179 -18.66 -6.16 -1.64
N LYS A 180 -18.92 -7.43 -1.97
CA LYS A 180 -19.82 -7.83 -3.07
C LYS A 180 -21.25 -7.31 -2.90
N TRP A 181 -21.71 -7.16 -1.66
CA TRP A 181 -23.04 -6.65 -1.35
C TRP A 181 -23.07 -5.11 -1.30
N SER A 182 -22.11 -4.52 -0.59
CA SER A 182 -22.15 -3.09 -0.24
C SER A 182 -21.80 -2.19 -1.42
N ILE A 183 -20.89 -2.61 -2.30
CA ILE A 183 -20.50 -1.79 -3.45
C ILE A 183 -21.68 -1.62 -4.43
N PRO A 184 -22.35 -2.70 -4.91
CA PRO A 184 -23.52 -2.54 -5.77
C PRO A 184 -24.66 -1.77 -5.12
N LEU A 185 -24.84 -1.89 -3.80
CA LEU A 185 -25.84 -1.13 -3.04
C LEU A 185 -25.67 0.39 -3.22
N VAL A 186 -24.45 0.88 -3.46
CA VAL A 186 -24.20 2.31 -3.63
C VAL A 186 -23.91 2.73 -5.07
N THR A 187 -23.34 1.86 -5.90
CA THR A 187 -22.94 2.17 -7.28
C THR A 187 -23.93 1.70 -8.33
N ASN A 188 -24.85 0.79 -7.99
CA ASN A 188 -25.66 0.01 -8.92
C ASN A 188 -24.83 -0.83 -9.92
N GLU A 189 -23.57 -1.10 -9.61
CA GLU A 189 -22.68 -1.92 -10.43
C GLU A 189 -22.14 -3.10 -9.63
N ALA A 190 -22.12 -4.28 -10.26
CA ALA A 190 -21.54 -5.47 -9.66
C ALA A 190 -20.03 -5.26 -9.39
N TYR A 191 -19.56 -5.75 -8.25
CA TYR A 191 -18.15 -5.62 -7.88
C TYR A 191 -17.31 -6.77 -8.45
N TYR A 192 -16.35 -6.42 -9.29
CA TYR A 192 -15.42 -7.36 -9.92
C TYR A 192 -13.97 -7.00 -9.57
N ILE A 193 -13.17 -8.02 -9.29
CA ILE A 193 -11.73 -7.89 -9.10
C ILE A 193 -11.00 -8.92 -9.95
N HIS A 194 -9.81 -8.58 -10.43
CA HIS A 194 -8.89 -9.47 -11.13
C HIS A 194 -7.73 -9.90 -10.23
N PHE A 195 -7.41 -9.08 -9.22
CA PHE A 195 -6.22 -9.24 -8.39
C PHE A 195 -6.55 -9.05 -6.91
N LEU A 196 -6.03 -9.94 -6.07
CA LEU A 196 -6.04 -9.80 -4.61
C LEU A 196 -4.61 -9.80 -4.07
N MET A 197 -4.16 -8.68 -3.54
CA MET A 197 -2.89 -8.53 -2.85
C MET A 197 -3.07 -8.66 -1.34
N ALA A 198 -2.30 -9.58 -0.75
CA ALA A 198 -2.20 -9.72 0.69
C ALA A 198 -0.86 -10.37 1.07
N ASP A 199 -0.65 -10.56 2.36
CA ASP A 199 0.48 -11.32 2.89
C ASP A 199 0.37 -12.83 2.57
N GLY A 200 1.19 -13.67 3.22
CA GLY A 200 1.16 -15.12 3.02
C GLY A 200 0.03 -15.86 3.76
N SER A 201 -1.05 -15.17 4.18
CA SER A 201 -2.12 -15.78 4.97
C SER A 201 -2.90 -16.84 4.18
N LYS A 202 -2.85 -18.07 4.69
CA LYS A 202 -3.64 -19.22 4.19
C LYS A 202 -5.15 -18.97 4.33
N ALA A 203 -5.57 -18.23 5.35
CA ALA A 203 -6.98 -17.91 5.57
C ALA A 203 -7.53 -17.04 4.45
N ILE A 204 -6.76 -16.03 4.01
CA ILE A 204 -7.12 -15.18 2.88
C ILE A 204 -7.19 -16.00 1.58
N THR A 205 -6.21 -16.88 1.34
CA THR A 205 -6.20 -17.73 0.13
C THR A 205 -7.45 -18.62 0.06
N LYS A 206 -7.82 -19.29 1.16
CA LYS A 206 -9.03 -20.12 1.20
C LYS A 206 -10.30 -19.30 0.99
N ALA A 207 -10.39 -18.12 1.61
CA ALA A 207 -11.54 -17.24 1.44
C ALA A 207 -11.65 -16.72 0.00
N GLN A 208 -10.53 -16.39 -0.63
CA GLN A 208 -10.48 -15.97 -2.03
C GLN A 208 -10.94 -17.10 -2.97
N GLN A 209 -10.52 -18.34 -2.73
CA GLN A 209 -10.97 -19.48 -3.54
C GLN A 209 -12.49 -19.69 -3.46
N GLN A 210 -13.10 -19.38 -2.32
CA GLN A 210 -14.55 -19.50 -2.12
C GLN A 210 -15.32 -18.35 -2.77
N GLU A 211 -14.88 -17.11 -2.55
CA GLU A 211 -15.64 -15.92 -2.96
C GLU A 211 -15.22 -15.37 -4.31
N PHE A 212 -13.97 -15.52 -4.71
CA PHE A 212 -13.43 -14.98 -5.96
C PHE A 212 -12.56 -16.03 -6.69
N PRO A 213 -13.10 -17.20 -7.09
CA PRO A 213 -12.30 -18.33 -7.57
C PRO A 213 -11.45 -18.03 -8.82
N CYS A 214 -11.89 -17.09 -9.66
CA CYS A 214 -11.26 -16.79 -10.97
C CYS A 214 -10.27 -15.63 -10.94
N ILE A 215 -9.78 -15.22 -9.76
CA ILE A 215 -8.88 -14.08 -9.62
C ILE A 215 -7.46 -14.53 -9.31
N ARG A 216 -6.48 -13.69 -9.60
CA ARG A 216 -5.09 -13.95 -9.24
C ARG A 216 -4.80 -13.46 -7.80
N ARG A 217 -4.41 -14.40 -6.94
CA ARG A 217 -3.92 -14.12 -5.58
C ARG A 217 -2.44 -13.75 -5.61
N LEU A 218 -2.18 -12.46 -5.50
CA LEU A 218 -0.83 -11.89 -5.50
C LEU A 218 -0.19 -12.02 -4.12
N MET A 219 1.13 -12.20 -4.08
CA MET A 219 1.93 -12.27 -2.87
C MET A 219 2.77 -11.01 -2.67
N CYS A 220 2.66 -10.39 -1.50
CA CYS A 220 3.37 -9.14 -1.21
C CYS A 220 4.90 -9.33 -1.24
N TRP A 221 5.59 -8.68 -2.18
CA TRP A 221 7.05 -8.71 -2.34
C TRP A 221 7.80 -8.37 -1.06
N ALA A 222 7.34 -7.34 -0.33
CA ALA A 222 7.97 -6.93 0.92
C ALA A 222 7.95 -8.05 1.98
N HIS A 223 6.91 -8.90 1.98
CA HIS A 223 6.87 -10.08 2.84
C HIS A 223 7.79 -11.19 2.34
N VAL A 224 7.82 -11.47 1.03
CA VAL A 224 8.73 -12.46 0.41
C VAL A 224 10.17 -12.16 0.80
N ILE A 225 10.67 -10.96 0.48
CA ILE A 225 12.08 -10.63 0.71
C ILE A 225 12.42 -10.56 2.20
N ARG A 226 11.50 -10.08 3.07
CA ARG A 226 11.67 -10.13 4.54
C ARG A 226 11.80 -11.56 5.05
N ARG A 227 11.00 -12.50 4.52
CA ARG A 227 11.04 -13.91 4.89
C ARG A 227 12.30 -14.59 4.37
N CYS A 228 12.73 -14.33 3.13
CA CYS A 228 14.01 -14.81 2.63
C CYS A 228 15.16 -14.32 3.53
N ARG A 229 15.21 -13.02 3.87
CA ARG A 229 16.23 -12.45 4.77
C ARG A 229 16.21 -13.07 6.17
N ALA A 230 15.04 -13.44 6.69
CA ALA A 230 14.94 -14.14 7.97
C ALA A 230 15.54 -15.56 7.91
N HIS A 231 15.51 -16.18 6.73
CA HIS A 231 16.10 -17.49 6.46
C HIS A 231 17.53 -17.43 5.91
N LYS A 232 18.18 -16.26 5.92
CA LYS A 232 19.57 -16.12 5.45
C LYS A 232 20.56 -17.07 6.13
N LYS A 233 20.26 -17.52 7.35
CA LYS A 233 21.08 -18.50 8.10
C LYS A 233 21.16 -19.88 7.43
N MET A 234 20.27 -20.17 6.47
CA MET A 234 20.33 -21.40 5.65
C MET A 234 21.41 -21.33 4.57
N VAL A 235 22.08 -20.18 4.42
CA VAL A 235 23.02 -19.86 3.36
C VAL A 235 24.33 -19.36 4.00
N PRO A 236 25.51 -19.68 3.43
CA PRO A 236 26.77 -19.05 3.82
C PRO A 236 26.71 -17.51 3.71
N ASP A 237 27.23 -16.80 4.71
CA ASP A 237 27.11 -15.34 4.81
C ASP A 237 27.70 -14.59 3.60
N ASP A 238 28.78 -15.12 2.99
CA ASP A 238 29.44 -14.57 1.80
C ASP A 238 28.57 -14.68 0.53
N LYS A 239 27.64 -15.63 0.48
CA LYS A 239 26.78 -15.89 -0.68
C LYS A 239 25.45 -15.13 -0.65
N TRP A 240 25.01 -14.71 0.53
CA TRP A 240 23.72 -14.01 0.70
C TRP A 240 23.55 -12.79 -0.21
N PRO A 241 24.53 -11.88 -0.39
CA PRO A 241 24.37 -10.73 -1.27
C PRO A 241 24.02 -11.10 -2.71
N GLN A 242 24.63 -12.17 -3.24
CA GLN A 242 24.35 -12.65 -4.59
C GLN A 242 22.95 -13.27 -4.70
N ILE A 243 22.54 -14.06 -3.70
CA ILE A 243 21.20 -14.67 -3.65
C ILE A 243 20.11 -13.60 -3.57
N GLU A 244 20.31 -12.59 -2.73
CA GLU A 244 19.39 -11.46 -2.64
C GLU A 244 19.30 -10.69 -3.96
N SER A 245 20.43 -10.47 -4.63
CA SER A 245 20.47 -9.86 -5.97
C SER A 245 19.73 -10.70 -7.01
N ASP A 246 19.91 -12.02 -6.99
CA ASP A 246 19.25 -12.94 -7.91
C ASP A 246 17.72 -12.91 -7.72
N ILE A 247 17.23 -12.97 -6.47
CA ILE A 247 15.79 -12.88 -6.15
C ILE A 247 15.22 -11.53 -6.62
N CYS A 248 15.93 -10.42 -6.36
CA CYS A 248 15.51 -9.09 -6.82
C CYS A 248 15.47 -8.98 -8.36
N SER A 249 16.28 -9.76 -9.07
CA SER A 249 16.29 -9.75 -10.54
C SER A 249 15.06 -10.45 -11.14
N ILE A 250 14.58 -11.52 -10.51
CA ILE A 250 13.33 -12.20 -10.91
C ILE A 250 12.10 -11.38 -10.53
N GLN A 251 12.19 -10.61 -9.45
CA GLN A 251 11.08 -9.74 -9.03
C GLN A 251 10.63 -8.78 -10.15
N LEU A 252 11.53 -8.41 -11.05
CA LEU A 252 11.28 -7.50 -12.17
C LEU A 252 10.79 -8.20 -13.44
N CYS A 253 10.59 -9.51 -13.44
CA CYS A 253 10.00 -10.24 -14.57
C CYS A 253 8.68 -9.58 -14.97
N CYS A 254 8.47 -9.45 -16.28
CA CYS A 254 7.42 -8.60 -16.83
C CYS A 254 6.18 -9.37 -17.31
N ASN A 255 6.25 -10.70 -17.31
CA ASN A 255 5.13 -11.61 -17.57
C ASN A 255 5.41 -13.00 -16.96
N ASP A 256 4.39 -13.85 -16.97
CA ASP A 256 4.42 -15.20 -16.41
C ASP A 256 5.47 -16.11 -17.08
N PHE A 257 5.57 -16.09 -18.42
CA PHE A 257 6.50 -16.96 -19.15
C PHE A 257 7.97 -16.68 -18.80
N ILE A 258 8.34 -15.40 -18.74
CA ILE A 258 9.70 -14.99 -18.36
C ILE A 258 9.96 -15.29 -16.89
N PHE A 259 8.97 -15.11 -16.01
CA PHE A 259 9.11 -15.47 -14.60
C PHE A 259 9.34 -16.97 -14.41
N ASP A 260 8.57 -17.81 -15.11
CA ASP A 260 8.69 -19.26 -15.03
C ASP A 260 10.06 -19.73 -15.51
N GLU A 261 10.52 -19.22 -16.65
CA GLU A 261 11.83 -19.58 -17.20
C GLU A 261 12.99 -19.06 -16.33
N ALA A 262 12.95 -17.79 -15.91
CA ALA A 262 13.96 -17.22 -15.04
C ALA A 262 14.04 -17.94 -13.70
N SER A 263 12.90 -18.35 -13.13
CA SER A 263 12.84 -19.11 -11.88
C SER A 263 13.44 -20.50 -12.02
N LYS A 264 13.13 -21.23 -13.10
CA LYS A 264 13.75 -22.53 -13.40
C LYS A 264 15.27 -22.42 -13.51
N LEU A 265 15.75 -21.42 -14.25
CA LEU A 265 17.18 -21.18 -14.44
C LEU A 265 17.88 -20.76 -13.15
N LEU A 266 17.21 -20.00 -12.28
CA LEU A 266 17.74 -19.63 -10.97
C LEU A 266 17.88 -20.86 -10.06
N LEU A 267 16.84 -21.70 -9.99
CA LEU A 267 16.90 -22.94 -9.20
C LEU A 267 18.01 -23.86 -9.72
N LYS A 268 18.21 -23.94 -11.05
CA LYS A 268 19.32 -24.68 -11.66
C LYS A 268 20.69 -24.07 -11.31
N LYS A 269 20.81 -22.74 -11.32
CA LYS A 269 22.03 -22.02 -10.89
C LYS A 269 22.37 -22.32 -9.43
N TRP A 270 21.38 -22.31 -8.53
CA TRP A 270 21.63 -22.63 -7.13
C TRP A 270 21.87 -24.11 -6.88
N GLN A 271 21.34 -25.00 -7.72
CA GLN A 271 21.54 -26.45 -7.61
C GLN A 271 23.01 -26.86 -7.82
N SER A 272 23.80 -26.11 -8.58
CA SER A 272 25.23 -26.43 -8.76
C SER A 272 26.07 -26.21 -7.50
N ASP A 273 25.49 -25.61 -6.46
CA ASP A 273 26.15 -25.32 -5.19
C ASP A 273 25.39 -25.97 -4.04
N THR A 274 25.86 -27.13 -3.59
CA THR A 274 25.20 -27.94 -2.55
C THR A 274 25.03 -27.20 -1.22
N SER A 275 25.85 -26.17 -0.95
CA SER A 275 25.68 -25.34 0.25
C SER A 275 24.39 -24.50 0.24
N LEU A 276 23.70 -24.42 -0.90
CA LEU A 276 22.45 -23.68 -1.07
C LEU A 276 21.21 -24.57 -1.04
N ASP A 277 21.35 -25.90 -0.99
CA ASP A 277 20.23 -26.83 -1.20
C ASP A 277 19.07 -26.60 -0.25
N THR A 278 19.33 -26.41 1.04
CA THR A 278 18.29 -26.13 2.05
C THR A 278 17.50 -24.88 1.70
N PHE A 279 18.19 -23.78 1.35
CA PHE A 279 17.52 -22.53 0.98
C PHE A 279 16.81 -22.64 -0.37
N ARG A 280 17.41 -23.34 -1.35
CA ARG A 280 16.82 -23.58 -2.67
C ARG A 280 15.51 -24.34 -2.56
N MET A 281 15.47 -25.43 -1.78
CA MET A 281 14.26 -26.22 -1.54
C MET A 281 13.17 -25.38 -0.86
N TYR A 282 13.55 -24.62 0.19
CA TYR A 282 12.66 -23.67 0.84
C TYR A 282 12.09 -22.64 -0.14
N PHE A 283 12.96 -22.03 -0.95
CA PHE A 283 12.56 -20.97 -1.87
C PHE A 283 11.62 -21.51 -2.95
N GLN A 284 11.93 -22.68 -3.51
CA GLN A 284 11.08 -23.35 -4.48
C GLN A 284 9.69 -23.66 -3.89
N SER A 285 9.64 -24.35 -2.74
CA SER A 285 8.37 -24.78 -2.16
C SER A 285 7.45 -23.62 -1.78
N GLU A 286 8.01 -22.54 -1.23
CA GLU A 286 7.20 -21.41 -0.74
C GLU A 286 6.90 -20.38 -1.83
N TRP A 287 7.91 -19.99 -2.62
CA TRP A 287 7.83 -18.80 -3.47
C TRP A 287 7.72 -19.10 -4.96
N ILE A 288 7.90 -20.35 -5.38
CA ILE A 288 7.67 -20.77 -6.76
C ILE A 288 6.43 -21.66 -6.84
N ASP A 289 6.30 -22.64 -5.96
CA ASP A 289 5.21 -23.62 -6.06
C ASP A 289 3.94 -23.14 -5.34
N ALA A 290 4.05 -22.62 -4.11
CA ALA A 290 2.88 -22.27 -3.31
C ALA A 290 2.34 -20.85 -3.57
N LEU A 291 3.21 -19.84 -3.66
CA LEU A 291 2.82 -18.43 -3.78
C LEU A 291 3.67 -17.67 -4.84
N PRO A 292 3.61 -18.03 -6.15
CA PRO A 292 4.51 -17.51 -7.19
C PRO A 292 4.31 -16.03 -7.57
N TYR A 293 3.14 -15.46 -7.31
CA TYR A 293 2.75 -14.16 -7.88
C TYR A 293 3.27 -12.96 -7.07
N TRP A 294 4.59 -12.82 -6.93
CA TRP A 294 5.27 -11.71 -6.22
C TRP A 294 6.14 -10.81 -7.13
N TYR A 295 6.21 -11.10 -8.42
CA TYR A 295 6.94 -10.33 -9.43
C TYR A 295 6.05 -9.26 -10.10
N GLU A 296 6.63 -8.20 -10.63
CA GLU A 296 5.91 -7.02 -11.16
C GLU A 296 4.96 -7.36 -12.32
N GLY A 297 5.36 -8.27 -13.20
CA GLY A 297 4.55 -8.73 -14.33
C GLY A 297 3.26 -9.45 -13.93
N SER A 298 3.14 -9.90 -12.68
CA SER A 298 1.99 -10.69 -12.25
C SER A 298 0.70 -9.87 -12.13
N ALA A 299 0.82 -8.54 -11.95
CA ALA A 299 -0.28 -7.58 -12.00
C ALA A 299 0.24 -6.21 -12.49
N LEU A 300 0.40 -6.09 -13.81
CA LEU A 300 0.89 -4.85 -14.43
C LEU A 300 0.07 -3.63 -14.00
N ARG A 301 0.78 -2.56 -13.62
CA ARG A 301 0.22 -1.29 -13.13
C ARG A 301 -0.46 -1.33 -11.76
N TYR A 302 -0.29 -2.42 -11.02
CA TYR A 302 -0.69 -2.51 -9.63
C TYR A 302 0.53 -2.78 -8.75
N PRO A 303 0.51 -2.36 -7.47
CA PRO A 303 1.69 -2.52 -6.65
C PRO A 303 1.86 -3.97 -6.23
N MET A 304 3.06 -4.52 -6.37
CA MET A 304 3.39 -5.83 -5.82
C MET A 304 3.67 -5.82 -4.30
N THR A 305 3.14 -4.83 -3.59
CA THR A 305 3.36 -4.63 -2.17
C THR A 305 2.12 -4.11 -1.46
N ASN A 306 1.97 -4.48 -0.19
CA ASN A 306 0.93 -4.00 0.71
C ASN A 306 1.35 -2.76 1.53
N ASN A 307 2.44 -2.09 1.15
CA ASN A 307 3.01 -0.95 1.90
C ASN A 307 2.00 0.18 2.18
N GLY A 308 1.11 0.48 1.23
CA GLY A 308 0.07 1.50 1.40
C GLY A 308 -0.88 1.17 2.56
N LEU A 309 -1.30 -0.10 2.62
CA LEU A 309 -2.16 -0.63 3.67
C LEU A 309 -1.40 -0.74 5.00
N GLU A 310 -0.16 -1.28 5.01
CA GLU A 310 0.69 -1.32 6.21
C GLU A 310 0.90 0.09 6.81
N SER A 311 1.10 1.09 5.95
CA SER A 311 1.20 2.51 6.34
C SER A 311 -0.10 3.02 6.96
N LEU A 312 -1.25 2.66 6.39
CA LEU A 312 -2.56 3.00 6.96
C LEU A 312 -2.74 2.34 8.33
N ASN A 313 -2.45 1.05 8.48
CA ASN A 313 -2.46 0.33 9.76
C ASN A 313 -1.59 1.03 10.81
N GLY A 314 -0.42 1.52 10.41
CA GLY A 314 0.45 2.35 11.25
C GLY A 314 -0.21 3.68 11.66
N LYS A 315 -0.92 4.35 10.74
CA LYS A 315 -1.65 5.61 11.00
C LYS A 315 -2.85 5.40 11.92
N ILE A 316 -3.61 4.31 11.75
CA ILE A 316 -4.72 3.91 12.66
C ILE A 316 -4.20 3.88 14.09
N LYS A 317 -3.12 3.10 14.31
CA LYS A 317 -2.50 2.97 15.64
C LYS A 317 -1.93 4.29 16.13
N LYS A 318 -1.30 5.10 15.28
CA LYS A 318 -0.60 6.31 15.72
C LYS A 318 -1.53 7.48 16.01
N HIS A 319 -2.55 7.69 15.19
CA HIS A 319 -3.36 8.91 15.17
C HIS A 319 -4.77 8.73 15.74
N TYR A 320 -5.37 7.55 15.55
CA TYR A 320 -6.74 7.30 16.00
C TYR A 320 -6.75 6.63 17.38
N THR A 321 -6.06 5.50 17.55
CA THR A 321 -6.04 4.84 18.87
C THR A 321 -4.90 5.31 19.77
N LEU A 322 -4.00 6.16 19.26
CA LEU A 322 -2.82 6.69 19.96
C LEU A 322 -1.88 5.60 20.52
N ARG A 323 -1.94 4.39 19.98
CA ARG A 323 -1.29 3.14 20.42
C ARG A 323 -1.84 2.58 21.73
N SER A 324 -3.01 3.02 22.14
CA SER A 324 -3.79 2.45 23.22
C SER A 324 -4.85 1.51 22.67
N LYS A 325 -5.28 0.56 23.48
CA LYS A 325 -6.50 -0.22 23.22
C LYS A 325 -7.69 0.57 23.76
N LEU A 326 -8.77 0.67 22.99
CA LEU A 326 -10.00 1.35 23.37
C LEU A 326 -11.07 0.36 23.86
N PRO A 327 -11.98 0.75 24.76
CA PRO A 327 -13.24 0.03 24.96
C PRO A 327 -13.96 -0.17 23.62
N LEU A 328 -14.75 -1.22 23.46
CA LEU A 328 -15.36 -1.54 22.17
C LEU A 328 -16.26 -0.41 21.64
N ALA A 329 -17.12 0.17 22.48
CA ALA A 329 -17.92 1.35 22.12
C ALA A 329 -17.04 2.53 21.64
N GLY A 330 -15.96 2.82 22.37
CA GLY A 330 -15.01 3.87 22.02
C GLY A 330 -14.26 3.59 20.71
N PHE A 331 -13.96 2.33 20.44
CA PHE A 331 -13.40 1.90 19.17
C PHE A 331 -14.38 2.13 18.01
N LEU A 332 -15.66 1.79 18.17
CA LEU A 332 -16.69 2.02 17.13
C LEU A 332 -16.85 3.51 16.82
N SER A 333 -16.96 4.36 17.83
CA SER A 333 -17.03 5.82 17.63
C SER A 333 -15.78 6.37 16.94
N THR A 334 -14.59 5.91 17.36
CA THR A 334 -13.33 6.26 16.71
C THR A 334 -13.26 5.72 15.27
N GLY A 335 -13.84 4.55 15.03
CA GLY A 335 -13.95 3.91 13.72
C GLY A 335 -14.80 4.74 12.77
N CYS A 336 -15.99 5.19 13.20
CA CYS A 336 -16.82 6.10 12.42
C CYS A 336 -16.08 7.40 12.07
N GLN A 337 -15.43 8.03 13.06
CA GLN A 337 -14.62 9.22 12.81
C GLN A 337 -13.55 8.96 11.75
N MET A 338 -12.81 7.86 11.90
CA MET A 338 -11.72 7.48 11.00
C MET A 338 -12.21 7.23 9.57
N ILE A 339 -13.32 6.52 9.41
CA ILE A 339 -13.94 6.25 8.12
C ILE A 339 -14.42 7.56 7.46
N SER A 340 -15.01 8.47 8.24
CA SER A 340 -15.42 9.79 7.73
C SER A 340 -14.21 10.64 7.30
N ASP A 341 -13.15 10.69 8.11
CA ASP A 341 -11.91 11.40 7.79
C ASP A 341 -11.27 10.88 6.49
N TRP A 342 -11.27 9.56 6.27
CA TRP A 342 -10.77 8.96 5.02
C TRP A 342 -11.63 9.33 3.82
N SER A 343 -12.95 9.32 3.99
CA SER A 343 -13.92 9.71 2.98
C SER A 343 -13.74 11.18 2.59
N LEU A 344 -13.67 12.10 3.57
CA LEU A 344 -13.46 13.52 3.35
C LEU A 344 -12.14 13.84 2.65
N LYS A 345 -11.10 13.05 2.92
CA LYS A 345 -9.81 13.22 2.24
C LYS A 345 -9.90 13.01 0.73
N LEU A 346 -10.81 12.17 0.24
CA LEU A 346 -10.97 11.90 -1.19
C LEU A 346 -11.46 13.13 -1.99
N HIS A 347 -12.05 14.14 -1.33
CA HIS A 347 -12.37 15.42 -1.99
C HIS A 347 -11.12 16.14 -2.49
N ASN A 348 -9.98 15.97 -1.80
CA ASN A 348 -8.70 16.60 -2.17
C ASN A 348 -7.71 15.62 -2.80
N CYS A 349 -7.97 14.32 -2.70
CA CYS A 349 -7.11 13.24 -3.21
C CYS A 349 -7.95 12.31 -4.08
N VAL A 350 -8.29 12.79 -5.28
CA VAL A 350 -9.11 12.05 -6.25
C VAL A 350 -8.37 10.79 -6.71
N PHE A 351 -9.14 9.71 -6.91
CA PHE A 351 -8.63 8.45 -7.42
C PHE A 351 -8.02 8.62 -8.81
N SER A 352 -6.75 8.26 -8.97
CA SER A 352 -6.05 8.40 -10.25
C SER A 352 -6.12 7.13 -11.09
N LEU A 353 -6.79 7.20 -12.25
CA LEU A 353 -6.85 6.08 -13.19
C LEU A 353 -5.57 5.94 -14.04
N GLU A 354 -4.80 7.02 -14.17
CA GLU A 354 -3.56 7.05 -14.93
C GLU A 354 -2.40 7.67 -14.13
N PRO A 355 -1.15 7.23 -14.36
CA PRO A 355 0.01 7.83 -13.73
C PRO A 355 0.25 9.25 -14.24
N ILE A 356 0.52 10.18 -13.33
CA ILE A 356 0.87 11.56 -13.69
C ILE A 356 2.33 11.64 -14.10
N VAL A 357 2.60 12.28 -15.24
CA VAL A 357 3.97 12.63 -15.66
C VAL A 357 4.47 13.80 -14.82
N SER A 358 5.46 13.56 -13.97
CA SER A 358 6.09 14.64 -13.20
C SER A 358 7.02 15.48 -14.08
N LYS A 359 7.23 16.76 -13.74
CA LYS A 359 8.16 17.65 -14.47
C LYS A 359 9.58 17.09 -14.56
N ASP A 360 10.04 16.42 -13.49
CA ASP A 360 11.35 15.79 -13.49
C ASP A 360 11.40 14.62 -14.48
N LEU A 361 10.34 13.81 -14.54
CA LEU A 361 10.23 12.73 -15.50
C LEU A 361 10.15 13.24 -16.94
N GLU A 362 9.42 14.32 -17.19
CA GLU A 362 9.38 14.99 -18.51
C GLU A 362 10.78 15.45 -18.93
N LEU A 363 11.53 16.07 -18.02
CA LEU A 363 12.90 16.51 -18.29
C LEU A 363 13.82 15.32 -18.59
N PHE A 364 13.72 14.24 -17.82
CA PHE A 364 14.50 13.03 -18.06
C PHE A 364 14.13 12.36 -19.39
N ALA A 365 12.84 12.30 -19.71
CA ALA A 365 12.33 11.74 -20.96
C ALA A 365 12.76 12.56 -22.17
N SER A 366 12.70 13.89 -22.07
CA SER A 366 13.16 14.82 -23.11
C SER A 366 14.66 14.64 -23.39
N LYS A 367 15.51 14.71 -22.36
CA LYS A 367 16.96 14.46 -22.51
C LYS A 367 17.26 13.09 -23.11
N TRP A 368 16.55 12.07 -22.62
CA TRP A 368 16.69 10.71 -23.14
C TRP A 368 16.31 10.61 -24.62
N SER A 369 15.18 11.22 -25.03
CA SER A 369 14.71 11.23 -26.42
C SER A 369 15.66 11.92 -27.39
N THR A 370 16.40 12.95 -26.95
CA THR A 370 17.44 13.59 -27.76
C THR A 370 18.74 12.81 -27.83
N SER A 371 18.99 11.95 -26.84
CA SER A 371 20.23 11.15 -26.74
C SER A 371 20.14 9.80 -27.44
N ILE A 372 18.93 9.28 -27.64
CA ILE A 372 18.76 7.99 -28.30
C ILE A 372 18.93 8.18 -29.81
N SER A 373 20.07 7.72 -30.34
CA SER A 373 20.20 7.41 -31.76
C SER A 373 19.05 6.49 -32.17
N LYS A 374 18.54 6.59 -33.41
CA LYS A 374 17.34 5.88 -33.95
C LYS A 374 17.31 4.34 -33.83
N SER A 375 18.20 3.75 -33.04
CA SER A 375 18.31 2.37 -32.55
C SER A 375 17.07 1.72 -31.90
N MET A 376 15.89 2.30 -32.06
CA MET A 376 14.62 1.68 -31.67
C MET A 376 14.23 0.73 -32.80
N ILE A 377 14.12 -0.55 -32.49
CA ILE A 377 13.77 -1.55 -33.50
C ILE A 377 12.37 -2.09 -33.17
N PRO A 378 11.39 -1.91 -34.07
CA PRO A 378 10.08 -2.55 -33.92
C PRO A 378 10.21 -4.07 -33.82
N LEU A 379 9.33 -4.70 -33.04
CA LEU A 379 9.29 -6.15 -32.99
C LEU A 379 8.76 -6.72 -34.33
N PRO A 380 9.40 -7.75 -34.90
CA PRO A 380 9.02 -8.31 -36.21
C PRO A 380 7.53 -8.69 -36.37
N TRP A 381 6.86 -9.06 -35.28
CA TRP A 381 5.46 -9.49 -35.27
C TRP A 381 4.48 -8.37 -34.88
N ASN A 382 4.99 -7.21 -34.45
CA ASN A 382 4.16 -6.12 -33.98
C ASN A 382 4.86 -4.76 -34.08
N VAL A 383 4.23 -3.83 -34.82
CA VAL A 383 4.73 -2.45 -34.98
C VAL A 383 4.59 -1.58 -33.73
N TYR A 384 3.76 -2.00 -32.77
CA TYR A 384 3.45 -1.23 -31.56
C TYR A 384 4.40 -1.49 -30.39
N GLU A 385 5.20 -2.55 -30.45
CA GLU A 385 6.23 -2.85 -29.46
C GLU A 385 7.61 -2.63 -30.07
N GLN A 386 8.51 -2.10 -29.27
CA GLN A 386 9.84 -1.70 -29.72
C GLN A 386 10.89 -2.08 -28.70
N VAL A 387 12.04 -2.51 -29.21
CA VAL A 387 13.22 -2.76 -28.39
C VAL A 387 14.04 -1.48 -28.30
N VAL A 388 14.29 -1.09 -27.06
CA VAL A 388 15.06 0.08 -26.67
C VAL A 388 16.34 -0.41 -25.97
N PRO A 389 17.51 -0.32 -26.62
CA PRO A 389 18.77 -0.70 -26.00
C PRO A 389 19.09 0.17 -24.79
N THR A 390 19.77 -0.40 -23.80
CA THR A 390 20.31 0.36 -22.67
C THR A 390 21.73 0.84 -22.97
N ILE A 391 22.24 1.76 -22.15
CA ILE A 391 23.65 2.16 -22.17
C ILE A 391 24.61 1.05 -21.70
N HIS A 392 24.07 -0.03 -21.11
CA HIS A 392 24.80 -1.19 -20.60
C HIS A 392 24.60 -2.42 -21.49
N ALA A 393 24.14 -2.23 -22.74
CA ALA A 393 23.88 -3.31 -23.67
C ALA A 393 25.12 -4.19 -23.89
N GLN A 394 24.97 -5.48 -23.56
CA GLN A 394 25.96 -6.52 -23.81
C GLN A 394 25.50 -7.48 -24.92
N LEU A 395 24.19 -7.52 -25.20
CA LEU A 395 23.58 -8.31 -26.26
C LEU A 395 23.15 -7.42 -27.43
N GLY A 396 23.21 -7.97 -28.64
CA GLY A 396 22.69 -7.30 -29.82
C GLY A 396 21.16 -7.21 -29.79
N VAL A 397 20.58 -6.21 -30.46
CA VAL A 397 19.13 -5.99 -30.43
C VAL A 397 18.35 -7.19 -30.96
N GLN A 398 18.81 -7.81 -32.06
CA GLN A 398 18.16 -9.00 -32.61
C GLN A 398 18.17 -10.18 -31.61
N GLN A 399 19.28 -10.39 -30.89
CA GLN A 399 19.35 -11.40 -29.85
C GLN A 399 18.34 -11.13 -28.74
N CYS A 400 18.19 -9.86 -28.33
CA CYS A 400 17.19 -9.49 -27.33
C CYS A 400 15.75 -9.74 -27.80
N ILE A 401 15.48 -9.53 -29.09
CA ILE A 401 14.20 -9.83 -29.72
C ILE A 401 13.93 -11.34 -29.68
N ASP A 402 14.86 -12.15 -30.18
CA ASP A 402 14.71 -13.60 -30.27
C ASP A 402 14.47 -14.23 -28.88
N MET A 403 15.25 -13.79 -27.88
CA MET A 403 15.11 -14.27 -26.50
C MET A 403 13.76 -13.90 -25.87
N TYR A 404 13.22 -12.72 -26.18
CA TYR A 404 11.90 -12.32 -25.69
C TYR A 404 10.78 -13.09 -26.38
N GLN A 405 10.84 -13.27 -27.71
CA GLN A 405 9.84 -14.02 -28.48
C GLN A 405 9.65 -15.42 -27.95
N HIS A 406 10.77 -16.09 -27.69
CA HIS A 406 10.76 -17.48 -27.29
C HIS A 406 10.68 -17.64 -25.77
N CYS A 407 10.80 -16.54 -25.01
CA CYS A 407 10.90 -16.57 -23.55
C CYS A 407 11.94 -17.59 -23.07
N GLN A 408 13.07 -17.68 -23.78
CA GLN A 408 14.10 -18.70 -23.58
C GLN A 408 15.46 -18.06 -23.30
N PHE A 409 16.12 -18.58 -22.26
CA PHE A 409 17.43 -18.12 -21.83
C PHE A 409 18.29 -19.35 -21.51
N ASN A 410 19.58 -19.31 -21.87
CA ASN A 410 20.44 -20.49 -21.68
C ASN A 410 20.83 -20.70 -20.20
N THR A 411 21.00 -19.60 -19.47
CA THR A 411 21.37 -19.56 -18.06
C THR A 411 20.71 -18.38 -17.36
N PHE A 412 20.65 -18.41 -16.04
CA PHE A 412 20.12 -17.27 -15.28
C PHE A 412 20.91 -15.97 -15.51
N ASP A 413 22.23 -16.07 -15.67
CA ASP A 413 23.06 -14.89 -15.97
C ASP A 413 22.85 -14.37 -17.40
N ASN A 414 22.43 -15.24 -18.33
CA ASN A 414 22.00 -14.83 -19.67
C ASN A 414 20.65 -14.09 -19.64
N TYR A 415 19.70 -14.53 -18.78
CA TYR A 415 18.48 -13.77 -18.48
C TYR A 415 18.81 -12.38 -17.91
N ARG A 416 19.70 -12.28 -16.91
CA ARG A 416 20.10 -10.98 -16.34
C ARG A 416 20.72 -10.06 -17.40
N ARG A 417 21.62 -10.60 -18.23
CA ARG A 417 22.23 -9.87 -19.34
C ARG A 417 21.20 -9.36 -20.35
N TRP A 418 20.16 -10.14 -20.65
CA TRP A 418 19.06 -9.70 -21.51
C TRP A 418 18.31 -8.52 -20.90
N TYR A 419 17.90 -8.64 -19.65
CA TYR A 419 17.16 -7.58 -18.94
C TYR A 419 17.96 -6.27 -18.85
N GLU A 420 19.27 -6.38 -18.63
CA GLU A 420 20.20 -5.25 -18.60
C GLU A 420 20.48 -4.66 -19.97
N SER A 421 20.32 -5.43 -21.06
CA SER A 421 20.73 -4.98 -22.41
C SER A 421 19.66 -4.20 -23.15
N ALA A 422 18.38 -4.52 -22.96
CA ALA A 422 17.32 -3.81 -23.64
C ALA A 422 16.01 -3.82 -22.85
N HIS A 423 15.13 -2.88 -23.21
CA HIS A 423 13.78 -2.78 -22.70
C HIS A 423 12.78 -2.84 -23.85
N ILE A 424 11.66 -3.51 -23.61
CA ILE A 424 10.55 -3.57 -24.55
C ILE A 424 9.55 -2.52 -24.13
N VAL A 425 9.11 -1.72 -25.09
CA VAL A 425 8.26 -0.57 -24.83
C VAL A 425 7.11 -0.57 -25.84
N SER A 426 5.90 -0.37 -25.36
CA SER A 426 4.73 -0.12 -26.20
C SER A 426 4.06 1.18 -25.77
N VAL A 427 4.03 2.16 -26.67
CA VAL A 427 3.32 3.42 -26.44
C VAL A 427 1.81 3.20 -26.45
N GLN A 428 1.31 2.36 -27.35
CA GLN A 428 -0.11 2.07 -27.46
C GLN A 428 -0.63 1.31 -26.24
N GLN A 429 0.08 0.25 -25.82
CA GLN A 429 -0.29 -0.52 -24.64
C GLN A 429 0.19 0.14 -23.34
N MET A 430 0.87 1.29 -23.44
CA MET A 430 1.33 2.08 -22.31
C MET A 430 2.15 1.23 -21.33
N TYR A 431 3.18 0.57 -21.86
CA TYR A 431 3.95 -0.47 -21.18
C TYR A 431 5.46 -0.33 -21.42
N CYS A 432 6.27 -0.73 -20.44
CA CYS A 432 7.71 -0.87 -20.58
C CYS A 432 8.29 -1.94 -19.63
N THR A 433 9.27 -2.73 -20.06
CA THR A 433 9.91 -3.75 -19.20
C THR A 433 10.97 -3.19 -18.23
N CYS A 434 11.28 -1.90 -18.29
CA CYS A 434 12.32 -1.33 -17.44
C CYS A 434 11.88 -1.25 -15.96
N ARG A 435 12.85 -1.35 -15.04
CA ARG A 435 12.58 -1.35 -13.58
C ARG A 435 11.72 -0.18 -13.11
N TYR A 436 11.90 0.99 -13.72
CA TYR A 436 11.15 2.19 -13.36
C TYR A 436 9.67 2.05 -13.74
N PHE A 437 9.35 1.56 -14.94
CA PHE A 437 7.96 1.34 -15.31
C PHE A 437 7.32 0.26 -14.44
N CYS A 438 8.02 -0.85 -14.21
CA CYS A 438 7.49 -1.93 -13.38
C CYS A 438 7.12 -1.43 -11.96
N LYS A 439 7.90 -0.49 -11.39
CA LYS A 439 7.69 0.05 -10.05
C LYS A 439 6.78 1.28 -9.97
N GLU A 440 6.79 2.12 -11.00
CA GLU A 440 6.18 3.46 -10.99
C GLU A 440 5.03 3.60 -12.02
N TYR A 441 4.80 2.58 -12.84
CA TYR A 441 3.81 2.52 -13.95
C TYR A 441 4.02 3.52 -15.07
N ILE A 442 5.12 4.27 -14.99
CA ILE A 442 5.56 5.23 -15.98
C ILE A 442 7.08 5.34 -15.94
N CYS A 443 7.69 5.62 -17.07
CA CYS A 443 9.15 5.74 -17.15
C CYS A 443 9.56 6.70 -18.27
N LYS A 444 10.85 7.06 -18.25
CA LYS A 444 11.44 7.94 -19.27
C LYS A 444 11.34 7.36 -20.69
N HIS A 445 11.35 6.03 -20.85
CA HIS A 445 11.26 5.40 -22.16
C HIS A 445 9.87 5.59 -22.76
N LEU A 446 8.81 5.29 -22.00
CA LEU A 446 7.44 5.43 -22.46
C LEU A 446 7.10 6.89 -22.78
N VAL A 447 7.45 7.82 -21.89
CA VAL A 447 7.21 9.27 -22.11
C VAL A 447 8.09 9.79 -23.25
N GLY A 448 9.34 9.36 -23.32
CA GLY A 448 10.28 9.77 -24.37
C GLY A 448 9.82 9.33 -25.76
N LEU A 449 9.32 8.10 -25.91
CA LEU A 449 8.73 7.63 -27.17
C LEU A 449 7.49 8.43 -27.55
N LYS A 450 6.63 8.78 -26.58
CA LYS A 450 5.49 9.68 -26.85
C LYS A 450 5.92 11.06 -27.35
N ILE A 451 7.03 11.60 -26.84
CA ILE A 451 7.61 12.85 -27.32
C ILE A 451 8.09 12.69 -28.77
N LEU A 452 8.83 11.61 -29.06
CA LEU A 452 9.33 11.33 -30.42
C LEU A 452 8.20 11.15 -31.45
N TYR A 453 7.07 10.57 -31.03
CA TYR A 453 5.88 10.43 -31.88
C TYR A 453 4.99 11.67 -31.92
N GLY A 454 5.37 12.76 -31.25
CA GLY A 454 4.57 13.99 -31.20
C GLY A 454 3.24 13.84 -30.43
N ILE A 455 3.06 12.73 -29.70
CA ILE A 455 1.87 12.45 -28.88
C ILE A 455 1.91 13.28 -27.60
N HIS A 456 3.08 13.37 -26.95
CA HIS A 456 3.29 14.19 -25.76
C HIS A 456 4.03 15.47 -26.12
N LYS A 457 3.35 16.62 -25.99
CA LYS A 457 3.96 17.92 -26.23
C LYS A 457 4.65 18.41 -24.95
N LEU A 458 5.93 18.76 -25.07
CA LEU A 458 6.63 19.41 -23.97
C LEU A 458 6.05 20.82 -23.75
N PRO A 459 5.88 21.27 -22.49
CA PRO A 459 5.49 22.65 -22.23
C PRO A 459 6.54 23.60 -22.82
N ASN A 460 6.12 24.56 -23.65
CA ASN A 460 7.02 25.56 -24.26
C ASN A 460 7.94 26.21 -23.21
N ASP A 461 9.25 25.97 -23.33
CA ASP A 461 10.44 26.70 -22.84
C ASP A 461 10.28 27.66 -21.65
N ARG A 462 9.60 27.22 -20.59
CA ARG A 462 9.78 27.80 -19.25
C ARG A 462 10.41 26.75 -18.35
N LEU A 463 11.57 26.25 -18.76
CA LEU A 463 12.48 25.56 -17.86
C LEU A 463 12.90 26.58 -16.79
N PRO A 464 12.48 26.44 -15.52
CA PRO A 464 13.06 27.26 -14.48
C PRO A 464 14.56 26.94 -14.43
N LEU A 465 15.41 27.92 -14.70
CA LEU A 465 16.83 27.86 -14.38
C LEU A 465 16.89 27.55 -12.88
N GLY A 466 17.26 26.31 -12.54
CA GLY A 466 17.22 25.84 -11.16
C GLY A 466 17.92 26.83 -10.24
N LYS A 467 17.27 27.20 -9.12
CA LYS A 467 17.93 27.97 -8.07
C LYS A 467 19.15 27.16 -7.63
N LYS A 468 20.35 27.71 -7.77
CA LYS A 468 21.58 27.13 -7.20
C LYS A 468 21.26 26.75 -5.73
N PRO A 469 21.46 25.48 -5.34
CA PRO A 469 21.38 25.11 -3.93
C PRO A 469 22.33 26.02 -3.15
N ARG A 470 21.85 26.70 -2.11
CA ARG A 470 22.75 27.41 -1.19
C ARG A 470 23.51 26.35 -0.40
N GLY A 471 24.77 26.13 -0.76
CA GLY A 471 25.67 25.23 -0.05
C GLY A 471 26.56 24.41 -0.99
N ARG A 472 27.70 23.94 -0.45
CA ARG A 472 28.65 23.07 -1.14
C ARG A 472 27.92 21.77 -1.57
N PRO A 473 28.10 21.29 -2.82
CA PRO A 473 27.56 20.01 -3.25
C PRO A 473 28.03 18.92 -2.28
N LYS A 474 27.09 18.20 -1.65
CA LYS A 474 27.45 17.00 -0.90
C LYS A 474 28.00 15.98 -1.89
N LYS A 475 29.19 15.41 -1.59
CA LYS A 475 29.72 14.25 -2.32
C LYS A 475 28.61 13.20 -2.37
N THR A 476 28.22 12.80 -3.57
CA THR A 476 27.33 11.68 -3.82
C THR A 476 27.89 10.46 -3.10
N SER A 477 27.16 9.91 -2.14
CA SER A 477 27.53 8.60 -1.59
C SER A 477 27.23 7.55 -2.65
N LEU A 478 28.18 6.63 -2.85
CA LEU A 478 28.09 5.47 -3.76
C LEU A 478 26.89 4.53 -3.49
N ALA A 479 26.08 4.80 -2.46
CA ALA A 479 24.99 3.94 -2.01
C ALA A 479 23.69 4.05 -2.85
N LEU A 480 23.69 4.81 -3.95
CA LEU A 480 22.54 4.94 -4.87
C LEU A 480 22.82 4.37 -6.28
N LEU A 481 23.85 3.53 -6.42
CA LEU A 481 24.26 2.91 -7.70
C LEU A 481 24.06 1.38 -7.77
N PHE A 482 23.13 0.82 -7.01
CA PHE A 482 22.73 -0.59 -7.14
C PHE A 482 21.19 -0.71 -7.29
#